data_AF-A0A415E6W1-F1
#
_entry.id   AF-A0A415E6W1-F1
#
_cell.length_a   1.000
_cell.length_b   1.000
_cell.length_c   1.000
_cell.angle_alpha   90.00
_cell.angle_beta   90.00
_cell.angle_gamma   90.00
#
_symmetry.space_group_name_H-M   'P 1'
#
loop_
_entity.id
_entity.type
_entity.pdbx_description
1 polymer ?
#
loop_
_entity_poly.entity_id
_entity_poly.type
_entity_poly.pdbx_seq_one_letter_code
_entity_poly.pdbx_strand_id
1 'polypeptide(L)'
;MVSKRFYLSRTKKILNDFGYQEFHKAVDEYLETCESLGRQPEKAFKGQFNVRIDPALHKELAYHAVRDNCSLNQYVENALRKAVEKEEDR
;
A
#
# COMPACT_ATOMS: atom_id res chain seq x y z
N MET A 1 -23.32 34.06 -25.14
CA MET A 1 -23.65 32.87 -24.31
C MET A 1 -22.48 31.89 -24.44
N VAL A 2 -21.51 31.95 -23.52
CA VAL A 2 -20.26 31.16 -23.65
C VAL A 2 -20.57 29.71 -23.29
N SER A 3 -20.31 28.80 -24.21
CA SER A 3 -20.66 27.38 -24.11
C SER A 3 -20.09 26.76 -22.82
N LYS A 4 -20.95 26.18 -21.97
CA LYS A 4 -20.56 25.43 -20.75
C LYS A 4 -19.52 24.33 -21.04
N ARG A 5 -19.45 23.84 -22.29
CA ARG A 5 -18.47 22.85 -22.75
C ARG A 5 -17.02 23.39 -22.78
N PHE A 6 -16.86 24.71 -22.91
CA PHE A 6 -15.55 25.37 -22.94
C PHE A 6 -14.94 25.52 -21.54
N TYR A 7 -15.76 25.74 -20.51
CA TYR A 7 -15.31 25.93 -19.12
C TYR A 7 -14.85 24.61 -18.46
N LEU A 8 -15.51 23.50 -18.77
CA LEU A 8 -15.19 22.16 -18.26
C LEU A 8 -13.88 21.55 -18.83
N SER A 9 -13.45 22.01 -20.01
CA SER A 9 -12.21 21.57 -20.66
C SER A 9 -10.96 22.21 -20.03
N ARG A 10 -11.03 23.51 -19.72
CA ARG A 10 -9.89 24.28 -19.21
C ARG A 10 -9.60 24.03 -17.73
N THR A 11 -10.63 23.73 -16.94
CA THR A 11 -10.53 23.47 -15.49
C THR A 11 -9.95 22.10 -15.16
N LYS A 12 -10.27 21.04 -15.93
CA LYS A 12 -9.66 19.70 -15.73
C LYS A 12 -8.16 19.67 -16.04
N LYS A 13 -7.69 20.47 -17.00
CA LYS A 13 -6.26 20.51 -17.38
C LYS A 13 -5.41 21.22 -16.31
N ILE A 14 -5.92 22.32 -15.76
CA ILE A 14 -5.22 23.10 -14.70
C ILE A 14 -5.15 22.31 -13.39
N LEU A 15 -6.21 21.58 -13.02
CA LEU A 15 -6.22 20.73 -11.83
C LEU A 15 -5.23 19.55 -11.92
N ASN A 16 -5.10 18.95 -13.12
CA ASN A 16 -4.14 17.87 -13.33
C ASN A 16 -2.69 18.38 -13.29
N ASP A 17 -2.40 19.54 -13.88
CA ASP A 17 -1.01 20.04 -13.96
C ASP A 17 -0.49 20.54 -12.60
N PHE A 18 -1.30 21.28 -11.83
CA PHE A 18 -0.88 21.79 -10.52
C PHE A 18 -0.71 20.69 -9.47
N GLY A 19 -1.69 19.77 -9.36
CA GLY A 19 -1.61 18.67 -8.40
C GLY A 19 -0.44 17.72 -8.67
N TYR A 20 -0.08 17.54 -9.95
CA TYR A 20 1.07 16.74 -10.34
C TYR A 20 2.40 17.43 -9.98
N GLN A 21 2.53 18.74 -10.23
CA GLN A 21 3.73 19.49 -9.86
C GLN A 21 3.97 19.52 -8.35
N GLU A 22 2.93 19.79 -7.56
CA GLU A 22 3.05 19.82 -6.09
C GLU A 22 3.39 18.43 -5.51
N PHE A 23 2.88 17.35 -6.13
CA PHE A 23 3.25 15.99 -5.74
C PHE A 23 4.75 15.71 -5.99
N HIS A 24 5.27 16.02 -7.18
CA HIS A 24 6.69 15.83 -7.48
C HIS A 24 7.58 16.67 -6.56
N LYS A 25 7.21 17.92 -6.31
CA LYS A 25 7.94 18.79 -5.39
C LYS A 25 8.02 18.21 -3.97
N ALA A 26 6.93 17.68 -3.45
CA ALA A 26 6.92 17.05 -2.13
C ALA A 26 7.80 15.78 -2.08
N VAL A 27 7.84 15.01 -3.18
CA VAL A 27 8.73 13.85 -3.30
C VAL A 27 10.20 14.28 -3.35
N ASP A 28 10.52 15.30 -4.14
CA ASP A 28 11.89 15.83 -4.27
C ASP A 28 12.41 16.36 -2.91
N GLU A 29 11.59 17.16 -2.20
CA GLU A 29 11.92 17.67 -0.86
C GLU A 29 12.15 16.52 0.16
N TYR A 30 11.37 15.44 0.08
CA TYR A 30 11.57 14.25 0.92
C TYR A 30 12.90 13.54 0.62
N LEU A 31 13.25 13.40 -0.66
CA LEU A 31 14.49 12.76 -1.09
C LEU A 31 15.72 13.59 -0.70
N GLU A 32 15.67 14.92 -0.89
CA GLU A 32 16.71 15.85 -0.43
C GLU A 32 16.88 15.82 1.10
N THR A 33 15.77 15.73 1.83
CA THR A 33 15.81 15.57 3.30
C THR A 33 16.48 14.25 3.68
N CYS A 34 16.16 13.16 2.99
CA CYS A 34 16.80 11.87 3.23
C CYS A 34 18.32 11.92 2.95
N GLU A 35 18.72 12.55 1.84
CA GLU A 35 20.13 12.75 1.48
C GLU A 35 20.89 13.61 2.50
N SER A 36 20.34 14.76 2.88
CA SER A 36 20.97 15.66 3.86
C SER A 36 21.13 15.04 5.25
N LEU A 37 20.23 14.12 5.62
CA LEU A 37 20.33 13.34 6.86
C LEU A 37 21.20 12.08 6.74
N GLY A 38 21.73 11.78 5.55
CA GLY A 38 22.48 10.54 5.27
C GLY A 38 21.65 9.27 5.43
N ARG A 39 20.32 9.36 5.27
CA ARG A 39 19.37 8.26 5.42
C ARG A 39 18.88 7.78 4.06
N GLN A 40 18.66 6.48 3.94
CA GLN A 40 17.99 5.93 2.76
C GLN A 40 16.48 6.21 2.87
N PRO A 41 15.81 6.64 1.77
CA PRO A 41 14.37 6.80 1.76
C PRO A 41 13.68 5.47 2.09
N GLU A 42 12.51 5.56 2.70
CA GLU A 42 11.74 4.39 3.09
C GLU A 42 11.33 3.60 1.85
N LYS A 43 11.60 2.30 1.88
CA LYS A 43 11.12 1.41 0.83
C LYS A 43 9.68 1.03 1.15
N ALA A 44 8.78 1.30 0.21
CA ALA A 44 7.42 0.80 0.29
C ALA A 44 7.44 -0.72 0.53
N PHE A 45 6.61 -1.17 1.48
CA PHE A 45 6.41 -2.59 1.74
C PHE A 45 5.80 -3.23 0.48
N LYS A 46 6.53 -4.16 -0.13
CA LYS A 46 6.16 -4.78 -1.41
C LYS A 46 5.02 -5.82 -1.30
N GLY A 47 4.50 -6.05 -0.09
CA GLY A 47 3.48 -7.08 0.19
C GLY A 47 3.97 -8.53 0.04
N GLN A 48 5.16 -8.77 -0.50
CA GLN A 48 5.74 -10.10 -0.59
C GLN A 48 6.47 -10.46 0.72
N PHE A 49 6.01 -11.53 1.36
CA PHE A 49 6.57 -12.03 2.61
C PHE A 49 6.91 -13.52 2.48
N ASN A 50 8.18 -13.83 2.23
CA ASN A 50 8.64 -15.22 2.07
C ASN A 50 9.03 -15.77 3.45
N VAL A 51 8.28 -16.73 3.97
CA VAL A 51 8.55 -17.37 5.27
C VAL A 51 8.75 -18.87 5.09
N ARG A 52 9.73 -19.42 5.82
CA ARG A 52 9.85 -20.87 6.00
C ARG A 52 9.11 -21.26 7.27
N ILE A 53 8.15 -22.15 7.15
CA ILE A 53 7.40 -22.72 8.28
C ILE A 53 7.50 -24.24 8.24
N ASP A 54 7.21 -24.87 9.37
CA ASP A 54 7.19 -26.33 9.47
C ASP A 54 6.22 -26.96 8.43
N PRO A 55 6.61 -28.04 7.74
CA PRO A 55 5.76 -28.68 6.73
C PRO A 55 4.42 -29.18 7.26
N ALA A 56 4.36 -29.64 8.52
CA ALA A 56 3.10 -30.08 9.13
C ALA A 56 2.18 -28.87 9.36
N LEU A 57 2.71 -27.77 9.87
CA LEU A 57 1.95 -26.52 10.02
C LEU A 57 1.46 -26.00 8.66
N HIS A 58 2.31 -26.01 7.63
CA HIS A 58 1.89 -25.62 6.28
C HIS A 58 0.71 -26.45 5.77
N LYS A 59 0.73 -27.77 6.02
CA LYS A 59 -0.37 -28.67 5.64
C LYS A 59 -1.66 -28.32 6.37
N GLU A 60 -1.61 -28.04 7.67
CA GLU A 60 -2.78 -27.64 8.45
C GLU A 60 -3.35 -26.32 7.95
N LEU A 61 -2.51 -25.30 7.72
CA LEU A 61 -2.94 -24.00 7.19
C LEU A 61 -3.60 -24.14 5.81
N ALA A 62 -3.05 -24.98 4.92
CA ALA A 62 -3.63 -25.25 3.62
C ALA A 62 -5.01 -25.93 3.73
N TYR A 63 -5.15 -26.88 4.66
CA TYR A 63 -6.44 -27.53 4.93
C TYR A 63 -7.49 -26.53 5.44
N HIS A 64 -7.11 -25.67 6.38
CA HIS A 64 -7.98 -24.63 6.91
C HIS A 64 -8.38 -23.62 5.85
N ALA A 65 -7.46 -23.20 4.98
CA ALA A 65 -7.75 -22.29 3.89
C ALA A 65 -8.82 -22.85 2.94
N VAL A 66 -8.69 -24.13 2.56
CA VAL A 66 -9.67 -24.82 1.72
C VAL A 66 -11.04 -24.89 2.40
N ARG A 67 -11.07 -25.29 3.68
CA ARG A 67 -12.31 -25.37 4.47
C ARG A 67 -13.02 -24.02 4.54
N ASP A 68 -12.26 -22.95 4.67
CA ASP A 68 -12.76 -21.58 4.80
C ASP A 68 -12.96 -20.90 3.43
N ASN A 69 -12.86 -21.65 2.32
CA ASN A 69 -13.00 -21.19 0.93
C ASN A 69 -12.12 -19.98 0.57
N CYS A 70 -10.88 -19.98 1.04
CA CYS A 70 -9.90 -18.93 0.74
C CYS A 70 -8.55 -19.51 0.32
N SER A 71 -7.67 -18.66 -0.24
CA SER A 71 -6.30 -19.05 -0.53
C SER A 71 -5.46 -19.15 0.75
N LEU A 72 -4.38 -19.96 0.71
CA LEU A 72 -3.43 -20.05 1.82
C LEU A 72 -2.89 -18.66 2.23
N ASN A 73 -2.57 -17.81 1.26
CA ASN A 73 -2.07 -16.47 1.51
C ASN A 73 -3.11 -15.61 2.25
N GLN A 74 -4.38 -15.65 1.83
CA GLN A 74 -5.46 -14.93 2.51
C GLN A 74 -5.69 -15.47 3.93
N TYR A 75 -5.62 -16.79 4.11
CA TYR A 75 -5.74 -17.40 5.43
C TYR A 75 -4.64 -16.90 6.37
N VAL A 76 -3.39 -16.90 5.90
CA VAL A 76 -2.24 -16.39 6.65
C VAL A 76 -2.38 -14.90 6.92
N GLU A 77 -2.78 -14.09 5.95
CA GLU A 77 -3.02 -12.65 6.12
C GLU A 77 -4.07 -12.38 7.22
N ASN A 78 -5.19 -13.12 7.21
CA ASN A 78 -6.22 -13.01 8.23
C ASN A 78 -5.71 -13.39 9.63
N ALA A 79 -4.86 -14.41 9.72
CA ALA A 79 -4.25 -14.81 10.99
C ALA A 79 -3.30 -13.72 11.51
N LEU A 80 -2.48 -13.13 10.63
CA LEU A 80 -1.58 -12.02 10.96
C LEU A 80 -2.35 -10.78 11.40
N ARG A 81 -3.46 -10.44 10.71
CA ARG A 81 -4.33 -9.31 11.06
C ARG A 81 -4.87 -9.43 12.50
N LYS A 82 -5.39 -10.61 12.85
CA LYS A 82 -5.87 -10.89 14.21
C LYS A 82 -4.77 -10.82 15.28
N ALA A 83 -3.51 -11.07 14.90
CA ALA A 83 -2.40 -10.98 15.83
C ALA A 83 -2.08 -9.52 16.17
N VAL A 84 -2.15 -8.62 15.18
CA VAL A 84 -1.89 -7.18 15.36
C VAL A 84 -3.07 -6.48 16.05
N GLU A 85 -4.31 -6.79 15.68
CA GLU A 85 -5.51 -6.21 16.31
C GLU A 85 -5.58 -6.48 17.82
N LYS A 86 -5.06 -7.63 18.28
CA LYS A 86 -5.02 -7.97 19.71
C LYS A 86 -4.02 -7.15 20.54
N GLU A 87 -3.10 -6.44 19.91
CA GLU A 87 -2.14 -5.58 20.63
C GLU A 87 -2.71 -4.18 20.91
N GLU A 88 -3.68 -3.70 20.14
CA GLU A 88 -4.28 -2.36 20.29
C GLU A 88 -5.28 -2.27 21.45
N ASP A 89 -5.81 -3.41 21.92
CA ASP A 89 -6.73 -3.52 23.06
C ASP A 89 -6.02 -3.67 24.44
N ARG A 90 -4.70 -3.43 24.52
CA ARG A 90 -3.90 -3.43 25.76
C ARG A 90 -3.31 -2.08 26.08
#